data_AF-A0A2R6QQ34-F1
#
_entry.id   AF-A0A2R6QQ34-F1
#
_cell.length_a   1.000
_cell.length_b   1.000
_cell.length_c   1.000
_cell.angle_alpha   90.00
_cell.angle_beta   90.00
_cell.angle_gamma   90.00
#
_symmetry.space_group_name_H-M   'P 1'
#
loop_
_entity.id
_entity.type
_entity.pdbx_description
1 polymer ?
#
loop_
_entity_poly.entity_id
_entity_poly.type
_entity_poly.pdbx_seq_one_letter_code
_entity_poly.pdbx_strand_id
1 'polypeptide(L)'
;MSGAFATQQGNCSAFMSQIPHSCKKDPVILDLTSDAAPENRSSDCCRGGVIAAWAVDPSNSFSSFNIIVGNLESNSHGFAPLNLTLEAPGPGYTCGQLLDTDPTISSVIGGQREEQVLRTWKSTCTYSSYLANKLPVCCVSLSTFYNPTITSCPNCSCGCRAADQTTESCIREGNLVTQKDFSGLTNPDIVKCTNHMCPLRVHWHLKNNYQDHWRVKLTISNYNYRRNYSDWNVLVQHPGFSQSATTYSFNSTLLPAVGITDEVALFWGLDFYNSELLNADEKQLGSVTSDILLEKDSKTFTLSNGWAFPRRIYFNGENCEMPLPDIFPMLPNGSSCRKPSHRHFVLSFLIYLFFKTLVVLF
;
A
#
# COMPACT_ATOMS: atom_id res chain seq x y z
N MET A 1 31.98 1.56 13.69
CA MET A 1 30.54 1.40 13.47
C MET A 1 30.30 0.06 12.80
N SER A 2 29.12 -0.53 12.98
CA SER A 2 28.73 -1.80 12.35
C SER A 2 27.28 -1.71 11.91
N GLY A 3 26.93 -2.34 10.80
CA GLY A 3 25.59 -2.36 10.23
C GLY A 3 25.22 -1.17 9.36
N ALA A 4 26.03 -0.10 9.36
CA ALA A 4 25.80 1.09 8.57
C ALA A 4 27.13 1.78 8.24
N PHE A 5 27.10 2.83 7.42
CA PHE A 5 28.23 3.71 7.15
C PHE A 5 27.79 5.17 7.00
N ALA A 6 28.67 6.13 7.27
CA ALA A 6 28.41 7.54 7.01
C ALA A 6 28.83 7.88 5.58
N THR A 7 28.01 8.66 4.87
CA THR A 7 28.30 9.02 3.46
C THR A 7 29.49 9.97 3.31
N GLN A 8 29.80 10.74 4.35
CA GLN A 8 30.86 11.76 4.34
C GLN A 8 31.67 11.72 5.63
N GLN A 9 33.00 11.79 5.48
CA GLN A 9 33.92 11.89 6.61
C GLN A 9 33.91 13.30 7.24
N GLY A 10 33.81 14.36 6.43
CA GLY A 10 33.94 15.74 6.90
C GLY A 10 35.37 16.11 7.32
N ASN A 11 35.52 17.16 8.13
CA ASN A 11 36.84 17.60 8.61
C ASN A 11 37.23 16.89 9.92
N CYS A 12 38.04 15.85 9.80
CA CYS A 12 38.59 15.10 10.94
C CYS A 12 40.04 15.51 11.30
N SER A 13 40.52 16.68 10.87
CA SER A 13 41.93 17.10 11.06
C SER A 13 42.39 17.16 12.53
N ALA A 14 41.46 17.22 13.48
CA ALA A 14 41.76 17.19 14.90
C ALA A 14 42.23 15.81 15.41
N PHE A 15 42.02 14.73 14.64
CA PHE A 15 42.36 13.36 15.03
C PHE A 15 43.61 12.90 14.28
N MET A 16 44.71 12.70 15.01
CA MET A 16 46.00 12.27 14.46
C MET A 16 46.17 10.75 14.39
N SER A 17 45.37 10.00 15.17
CA SER A 17 45.29 8.54 15.18
C SER A 17 43.85 8.12 15.49
N GLN A 18 43.46 6.91 15.08
CA GLN A 18 42.08 6.41 15.21
C GLN A 18 41.04 7.40 14.63
N ILE A 19 41.27 7.81 13.37
CA ILE A 19 40.43 8.79 12.69
C ILE A 19 38.97 8.29 12.66
N PRO A 20 38.00 9.05 13.18
CA PRO A 20 36.60 8.68 13.16
C PRO A 20 36.08 8.48 11.74
N HIS A 21 35.06 7.64 11.61
CA HIS A 21 34.41 7.42 10.32
C HIS A 21 33.70 8.69 9.79
N SER A 22 33.19 9.53 10.67
CA SER A 22 32.71 10.88 10.34
C SER A 22 32.93 11.84 11.50
N CYS A 23 33.32 13.07 11.18
CA CYS A 23 33.45 14.19 12.11
C CYS A 23 32.44 15.31 11.83
N LYS A 24 31.43 15.03 11.00
CA LYS A 24 30.30 15.95 10.81
C LYS A 24 29.42 15.97 12.05
N LYS A 25 28.82 17.12 12.35
CA LYS A 25 27.81 17.27 13.41
C LYS A 25 26.45 16.69 13.02
N ASP A 26 26.21 16.58 11.72
CA ASP A 26 24.99 16.12 11.05
C ASP A 26 25.32 15.01 10.03
N PRO A 27 25.85 13.86 10.46
CA PRO A 27 26.22 12.80 9.54
C PRO A 27 24.98 12.14 8.93
N VAL A 28 25.01 11.91 7.61
CA VAL A 28 24.02 11.06 6.93
C VAL A 28 24.50 9.62 7.01
N ILE A 29 23.71 8.77 7.64
CA ILE A 29 24.01 7.36 7.86
C ILE A 29 23.17 6.50 6.93
N LEU A 30 23.83 5.61 6.18
CA LEU A 30 23.19 4.65 5.31
C LEU A 30 23.33 3.24 5.89
N ASP A 31 22.20 2.53 5.93
CA ASP A 31 22.15 1.11 6.23
C ASP A 31 22.95 0.33 5.18
N LEU A 32 23.72 -0.65 5.63
CA LEU A 32 24.43 -1.54 4.70
C LEU A 32 23.42 -2.41 3.94
N THR A 33 23.84 -2.96 2.82
CA THR A 33 23.04 -3.89 2.03
C THR A 33 23.13 -5.31 2.61
N SER A 34 22.15 -6.16 2.28
CA SER A 34 22.04 -7.53 2.80
C SER A 34 23.21 -8.45 2.44
N ASP A 35 24.08 -8.04 1.52
CA ASP A 35 25.30 -8.72 1.06
C ASP A 35 26.57 -8.29 1.83
N ALA A 36 26.47 -7.35 2.78
CA ALA A 36 27.62 -6.88 3.57
C ALA A 36 28.39 -8.04 4.24
N ALA A 37 29.71 -7.93 4.38
CA ALA A 37 30.54 -8.95 5.02
C ALA A 37 30.09 -9.20 6.49
N PRO A 38 30.08 -10.45 6.99
CA PRO A 38 29.58 -10.79 8.33
C PRO A 38 30.22 -9.98 9.47
N GLU A 39 31.51 -9.67 9.33
CA GLU A 39 32.30 -8.87 10.28
C GLU A 39 31.84 -7.41 10.41
N ASN A 40 31.12 -6.90 9.40
CA ASN A 40 30.57 -5.54 9.41
C ASN A 40 29.09 -5.51 9.81
N ARG A 41 28.45 -6.66 10.11
CA ARG A 41 27.02 -6.73 10.46
C ARG A 41 26.79 -6.59 11.96
N SER A 42 25.73 -5.87 12.31
CA SER A 42 25.11 -5.90 13.65
C SER A 42 23.99 -6.94 13.70
N SER A 43 23.50 -7.22 14.91
CA SER A 43 22.26 -7.97 15.11
C SER A 43 21.10 -7.32 14.35
N ASP A 44 20.30 -8.12 13.67
CA ASP A 44 19.11 -7.66 12.93
C ASP A 44 19.38 -6.55 11.89
N CYS A 45 20.61 -6.49 11.40
CA CYS A 45 21.00 -5.77 10.19
C CYS A 45 21.15 -6.77 9.03
N CYS A 46 21.21 -6.37 7.77
CA CYS A 46 21.16 -5.02 7.23
C CYS A 46 20.21 -5.07 6.03
N ARG A 47 19.50 -3.99 5.73
CA ARG A 47 18.34 -4.02 4.83
C ARG A 47 18.47 -3.08 3.64
N GLY A 48 19.61 -2.41 3.48
CA GLY A 48 19.85 -1.46 2.39
C GLY A 48 18.84 -0.31 2.37
N GLY A 49 18.26 0.02 3.53
CA GLY A 49 17.23 1.05 3.66
C GLY A 49 15.82 0.63 3.22
N VAL A 50 15.59 -0.63 2.84
CA VAL A 50 14.26 -1.15 2.50
C VAL A 50 13.86 -2.22 3.51
N ILE A 51 12.85 -1.90 4.31
CA ILE A 51 12.30 -2.82 5.32
C ILE A 51 10.92 -3.32 4.88
N ALA A 52 10.59 -4.54 5.30
CA ALA A 52 9.26 -5.10 5.08
C ALA A 52 8.23 -4.44 6.00
N ALA A 53 6.95 -4.51 5.62
CA ALA A 53 5.89 -4.18 6.57
C ALA A 53 5.89 -5.20 7.72
N TRP A 54 5.84 -4.74 8.97
CA TRP A 54 5.84 -5.61 10.17
C TRP A 54 4.78 -6.73 10.10
N ALA A 55 3.61 -6.41 9.55
CA ALA A 55 2.51 -7.35 9.37
C ALA A 55 2.77 -8.47 8.33
N VAL A 56 3.69 -8.24 7.39
CA VAL A 56 4.03 -9.17 6.31
C VAL A 56 5.21 -10.04 6.72
N ASP A 57 6.29 -9.40 7.16
CA ASP A 57 7.51 -10.08 7.58
C ASP A 57 8.13 -9.34 8.79
N PRO A 58 7.80 -9.77 10.02
CA PRO A 58 8.36 -9.18 11.23
C PRO A 58 9.90 -9.23 11.27
N SER A 59 10.52 -10.28 10.71
CA SER A 59 11.96 -10.48 10.78
C SER A 59 12.75 -9.47 9.92
N ASN A 60 12.15 -9.02 8.82
CA ASN A 60 12.74 -8.06 7.89
C ASN A 60 12.14 -6.65 8.02
N SER A 61 11.34 -6.40 9.06
CA SER A 61 10.61 -5.14 9.25
C SER A 61 11.34 -4.07 10.07
N PHE A 62 12.55 -4.35 10.48
CA PHE A 62 13.42 -3.38 11.15
C PHE A 62 14.88 -3.60 10.72
N SER A 63 15.68 -2.57 10.93
CA SER A 63 17.13 -2.60 10.72
C SER A 63 17.80 -1.90 11.89
N SER A 64 18.92 -2.44 12.35
CA SER A 64 19.66 -1.89 13.49
C SER A 64 21.15 -1.80 13.18
N PHE A 65 21.80 -0.75 13.68
CA PHE A 65 23.23 -0.53 13.51
C PHE A 65 23.83 0.09 14.77
N ASN A 66 25.13 -0.13 14.97
CA ASN A 66 25.87 0.37 16.12
C ASN A 66 26.80 1.51 15.72
N ILE A 67 26.70 2.63 16.45
CA ILE A 67 27.56 3.80 16.28
C ILE A 67 28.29 4.06 17.59
N ILE A 68 29.60 4.32 17.50
CA ILE A 68 30.40 4.82 18.61
C ILE A 68 30.54 6.32 18.41
N VAL A 69 29.98 7.10 19.32
CA VAL A 69 30.08 8.56 19.32
C VAL A 69 31.25 8.95 20.23
N GLY A 70 32.23 9.63 19.66
CA GLY A 70 33.40 10.12 20.40
C GLY A 70 33.24 11.57 20.89
N ASN A 71 34.24 12.04 21.65
CA ASN A 71 34.35 13.43 22.11
C ASN A 71 33.15 13.94 22.93
N LEU A 72 32.61 13.07 23.79
CA LEU A 72 31.55 13.43 24.74
C LEU A 72 32.15 14.10 25.99
N GLU A 73 31.43 15.04 26.59
CA GLU A 73 31.82 15.66 27.86
C GLU A 73 31.89 14.62 28.97
N SER A 74 32.90 14.74 29.86
CA SER A 74 33.07 13.83 30.99
C SER A 74 31.85 13.90 31.92
N ASN A 75 31.29 12.73 32.26
CA ASN A 75 30.04 12.53 33.03
C ASN A 75 28.71 12.79 32.30
N SER A 76 28.70 12.89 30.97
CA SER A 76 27.42 12.91 30.24
C SER A 76 26.80 11.51 30.14
N HIS A 77 25.50 11.39 30.40
CA HIS A 77 24.72 10.15 30.21
C HIS A 77 24.34 9.91 28.73
N GLY A 78 25.03 10.58 27.80
CA GLY A 78 24.63 10.70 26.40
C GLY A 78 23.53 11.74 26.20
N PHE A 79 23.65 12.53 25.13
CA PHE A 79 22.61 13.46 24.71
C PHE A 79 21.82 12.83 23.55
N ALA A 80 20.50 12.92 23.60
CA ALA A 80 19.68 12.57 22.45
C ALA A 80 20.08 13.44 21.24
N PRO A 81 20.06 12.89 20.01
CA PRO A 81 20.18 13.71 18.81
C PRO A 81 19.15 14.86 18.83
N LEU A 82 19.56 16.05 18.39
CA LEU A 82 18.67 17.21 18.35
C LEU A 82 17.55 17.02 17.33
N ASN A 83 17.92 16.61 16.12
CA ASN A 83 17.01 16.37 15.01
C ASN A 83 17.32 15.01 14.38
N LEU A 84 16.27 14.24 14.09
CA LEU A 84 16.34 13.00 13.34
C LEU A 84 15.51 13.15 12.08
N THR A 85 16.09 12.84 10.93
CA THR A 85 15.41 12.89 9.63
C THR A 85 15.63 11.58 8.91
N LEU A 86 14.56 11.00 8.36
CA LEU A 86 14.65 9.86 7.45
C LEU A 86 14.58 10.39 6.01
N GLU A 87 15.63 10.17 5.23
CA GLU A 87 15.73 10.71 3.86
C GLU A 87 15.34 9.72 2.76
N ALA A 88 15.09 8.45 3.07
CA ALA A 88 14.79 7.40 2.09
C ALA A 88 13.31 6.95 2.20
N PRO A 89 12.61 6.71 1.06
CA PRO A 89 13.04 6.79 -0.33
C PRO A 89 12.86 8.19 -0.96
N GLY A 90 13.23 9.26 -0.25
CA GLY A 90 13.11 10.65 -0.67
C GLY A 90 12.73 11.57 0.49
N PRO A 91 12.64 12.89 0.25
CA PRO A 91 12.04 13.78 1.24
C PRO A 91 10.60 13.32 1.49
N GLY A 92 10.09 13.46 2.71
CA GLY A 92 8.68 13.14 2.99
C GLY A 92 8.44 12.63 4.40
N TYR A 93 9.43 11.99 5.01
CA TYR A 93 9.35 11.65 6.43
C TYR A 93 9.57 12.89 7.29
N THR A 94 8.68 13.10 8.24
CA THR A 94 8.85 14.06 9.34
C THR A 94 8.84 13.27 10.64
N CYS A 95 9.91 13.37 11.41
CA CYS A 95 10.03 12.71 12.70
C CYS A 95 9.62 13.65 13.83
N GLY A 96 8.85 13.12 14.78
CA GLY A 96 8.54 13.84 16.02
C GLY A 96 9.76 13.99 16.92
N GLN A 97 9.58 14.75 18.00
CA GLN A 97 10.61 14.89 19.03
C GLN A 97 11.01 13.52 19.61
N LEU A 98 12.30 13.34 19.88
CA LEU A 98 12.81 12.16 20.60
C LEU A 98 12.34 12.21 22.06
N LEU A 99 11.58 11.20 22.45
CA LEU A 99 11.07 11.02 23.80
C LEU A 99 11.97 10.03 24.54
N ASP A 100 12.36 10.39 25.77
CA ASP A 100 13.03 9.47 26.69
C ASP A 100 12.02 8.42 27.18
N THR A 101 12.38 7.14 27.14
CA THR A 101 11.52 6.02 27.50
C THR A 101 12.26 5.05 28.42
N ASP A 102 11.54 4.05 28.93
CA ASP A 102 12.16 2.97 29.70
C ASP A 102 13.34 2.36 28.93
N PRO A 103 14.49 2.10 29.59
CA PRO A 103 15.65 1.61 28.89
C PRO A 103 15.43 0.24 28.28
N THR A 104 15.90 0.07 27.04
CA THR A 104 15.78 -1.19 26.31
C THR A 104 16.64 -2.26 26.96
N ILE A 105 16.04 -3.44 27.14
CA ILE A 105 16.71 -4.63 27.65
C ILE A 105 16.90 -5.58 26.47
N SER A 106 18.13 -6.00 26.21
CA SER A 106 18.47 -7.00 25.21
C SER A 106 18.97 -8.27 25.89
N SER A 107 18.52 -9.41 25.37
CA SER A 107 19.05 -10.71 25.78
C SER A 107 20.41 -10.93 25.09
N VAL A 108 21.46 -11.09 25.88
CA VAL A 108 22.80 -11.44 25.43
C VAL A 108 23.14 -12.88 25.86
N ILE A 109 24.12 -13.50 25.18
CA ILE A 109 24.56 -14.88 25.47
C ILE A 109 23.38 -15.86 25.41
N GLY A 110 22.64 -15.85 24.29
CA GLY A 110 21.57 -16.82 24.02
C GLY A 110 20.42 -16.83 25.04
N GLY A 111 20.14 -15.70 25.70
CA GLY A 111 19.06 -15.60 26.69
C GLY A 111 19.49 -15.77 28.14
N GLN A 112 20.77 -16.06 28.40
CA GLN A 112 21.25 -16.31 29.77
C GLN A 112 21.55 -15.04 30.56
N ARG A 113 21.77 -13.92 29.87
CA ARG A 113 22.07 -12.63 30.50
C ARG A 113 21.26 -11.55 29.80
N GLU A 114 20.76 -10.61 30.59
CA GLU A 114 20.13 -9.41 30.08
C GLU A 114 21.11 -8.25 30.23
N GLU A 115 21.27 -7.47 29.16
CA GLU A 115 21.97 -6.19 29.20
C GLU A 115 20.95 -5.07 28.97
N GLN A 116 21.00 -4.08 29.86
CA GLN A 116 20.15 -2.91 29.78
C GLN A 116 20.99 -1.73 29.30
N VAL A 117 20.48 -1.00 28.31
CA VAL A 117 21.11 0.25 27.88
C VAL A 117 20.92 1.34 28.93
N LEU A 118 21.79 2.35 28.95
CA LEU A 118 21.67 3.45 29.92
C LEU A 118 20.40 4.29 29.69
N ARG A 119 20.03 4.52 28.43
CA ARG A 119 18.85 5.28 28.01
C ARG A 119 18.35 4.81 26.66
N THR A 120 17.05 4.96 26.44
CA THR A 120 16.40 4.74 25.15
C THR A 120 15.64 5.97 24.75
N TRP A 121 15.81 6.39 23.50
CA TRP A 121 15.00 7.45 22.91
C TRP A 121 14.15 6.89 21.78
N LYS A 122 12.88 7.27 21.75
CA LYS A 122 11.93 6.87 20.72
C LYS A 122 11.45 8.10 19.95
N SER A 123 11.44 8.01 18.63
CA SER A 123 10.77 8.98 17.77
C SER A 123 9.88 8.24 16.78
N THR A 124 8.74 8.85 16.45
CA THR A 124 7.83 8.37 15.42
C THR A 124 7.96 9.27 14.21
N CYS A 125 8.27 8.67 13.06
CA CYS A 125 8.37 9.36 11.79
C CYS A 125 7.14 9.04 10.93
N THR A 126 6.57 10.07 10.31
CA THR A 126 5.38 9.96 9.46
C THR A 126 5.72 10.40 8.05
N TYR A 127 5.35 9.60 7.05
CA TYR A 127 5.58 9.92 5.64
C TYR A 127 4.42 10.76 5.08
N SER A 128 4.76 11.82 4.35
CA SER A 128 3.80 12.63 3.60
C SER A 128 4.18 12.66 2.12
N SER A 129 3.31 12.12 1.28
CA SER A 129 3.46 12.17 -0.18
C SER A 129 3.46 13.61 -0.72
N TYR A 130 2.74 14.51 -0.05
CA TYR A 130 2.72 15.93 -0.38
C TYR A 130 4.08 16.58 -0.14
N LEU A 131 4.69 16.33 1.02
CA LEU A 131 6.04 16.84 1.33
C LEU A 131 7.10 16.20 0.42
N ALA A 132 6.89 14.96 0.01
CA ALA A 132 7.76 14.28 -0.94
C ALA A 132 7.70 14.88 -2.35
N ASN A 133 6.67 15.69 -2.66
CA ASN A 133 6.40 16.24 -3.98
C ASN A 133 6.50 15.17 -5.09
N LYS A 134 6.01 13.97 -4.78
CA LYS A 134 6.03 12.83 -5.71
C LYS A 134 4.70 12.74 -6.44
N LEU A 135 4.78 12.47 -7.73
CA LEU A 135 3.62 12.04 -8.50
C LEU A 135 3.15 10.66 -7.98
N PRO A 136 1.84 10.38 -8.00
CA PRO A 136 1.34 9.04 -7.73
C PRO A 136 2.01 8.02 -8.66
N VAL A 137 2.24 6.80 -8.18
CA VAL A 137 2.75 5.68 -8.99
C VAL A 137 1.65 4.72 -9.44
N CYS A 138 0.45 4.90 -8.90
CA CYS A 138 -0.70 4.06 -9.19
C CYS A 138 -1.98 4.89 -9.28
N CYS A 139 -2.95 4.37 -10.01
CA CYS A 139 -4.30 4.89 -10.07
C CYS A 139 -5.33 3.79 -9.82
N VAL A 140 -6.53 4.18 -9.42
CA VAL A 140 -7.63 3.27 -9.14
C VAL A 140 -8.70 3.35 -10.22
N SER A 141 -9.25 2.19 -10.58
CA SER A 141 -10.42 2.07 -11.43
C SER A 141 -11.47 1.21 -10.74
N LEU A 142 -12.74 1.58 -10.89
CA LEU A 142 -13.85 0.99 -10.15
C LEU A 142 -14.89 0.45 -11.13
N SER A 143 -15.46 -0.71 -10.80
CA SER A 143 -16.57 -1.27 -11.57
C SER A 143 -17.50 -2.10 -10.68
N THR A 144 -18.69 -2.40 -11.20
CA THR A 144 -19.69 -3.19 -10.47
C THR A 144 -20.57 -3.95 -11.45
N PHE A 145 -21.04 -5.13 -11.08
CA PHE A 145 -21.97 -5.91 -11.91
C PHE A 145 -23.32 -5.21 -12.14
N TYR A 146 -23.65 -4.18 -11.35
CA TYR A 146 -24.85 -3.36 -11.53
C TYR A 146 -24.76 -2.34 -12.65
N ASN A 147 -23.55 -1.99 -13.08
CA ASN A 147 -23.32 -0.91 -14.03
C ASN A 147 -22.30 -1.36 -15.10
N PRO A 148 -22.68 -1.39 -16.39
CA PRO A 148 -21.76 -1.80 -17.45
C PRO A 148 -20.59 -0.84 -17.66
N THR A 149 -20.71 0.41 -17.20
CA THR A 149 -19.66 1.42 -17.32
C THR A 149 -18.63 1.27 -16.22
N ILE A 150 -17.36 1.24 -16.62
CA ILE A 150 -16.21 1.23 -15.71
C ILE A 150 -15.79 2.68 -15.46
N THR A 151 -15.68 3.06 -14.19
CA THR A 151 -15.02 4.30 -13.80
C THR A 151 -13.51 4.09 -13.93
N SER A 152 -12.94 4.62 -15.02
CA SER A 152 -11.51 4.50 -15.29
C SER A 152 -10.67 5.37 -14.34
N CYS A 153 -9.36 5.12 -14.32
CA CYS A 153 -8.43 6.03 -13.68
C CYS A 153 -8.59 7.47 -14.23
N PRO A 154 -8.45 8.51 -13.39
CA PRO A 154 -8.42 9.88 -13.85
C PRO A 154 -7.31 10.10 -14.89
N ASN A 155 -7.59 10.92 -15.89
CA ASN A 155 -6.61 11.26 -16.92
C ASN A 155 -5.41 11.96 -16.28
N CYS A 156 -4.21 11.61 -16.74
CA CYS A 156 -2.94 12.18 -16.29
C CYS A 156 -2.64 12.04 -14.79
N SER A 157 -3.22 11.03 -14.12
CA SER A 157 -3.01 10.75 -12.69
C SER A 157 -1.52 10.71 -12.29
N CYS A 158 -0.66 10.09 -13.10
CA CYS A 158 0.77 9.94 -12.82
C CYS A 158 1.65 10.90 -13.63
N GLY A 159 1.06 12.01 -14.11
CA GLY A 159 1.72 13.04 -14.88
C GLY A 159 1.71 12.78 -16.39
N CYS A 160 1.07 13.67 -17.14
CA CYS A 160 1.23 13.75 -18.59
C CYS A 160 2.26 14.82 -18.93
N ARG A 161 3.15 14.51 -19.87
CA ARG A 161 4.05 15.50 -20.49
C ARG A 161 3.48 15.92 -21.85
N ALA A 162 3.76 17.14 -22.26
CA ALA A 162 3.55 17.53 -23.65
C ALA A 162 4.38 16.61 -24.55
N ALA A 163 3.83 16.21 -25.70
CA ALA A 163 4.48 15.29 -26.62
C ALA A 163 5.64 16.01 -27.34
N ASP A 164 6.82 16.04 -26.73
CA ASP A 164 8.05 16.43 -27.41
C ASP A 164 8.60 15.25 -28.20
N GLN A 165 8.98 15.50 -29.46
CA GLN A 165 9.44 14.47 -30.42
C GLN A 165 10.72 13.73 -29.98
N THR A 166 11.39 14.21 -28.94
CA THR A 166 12.68 13.69 -28.45
C THR A 166 12.59 12.88 -27.16
N THR A 167 11.40 12.75 -26.55
CA THR A 167 11.23 11.98 -25.30
C THR A 167 10.05 11.02 -25.41
N GLU A 168 10.33 9.76 -25.74
CA GLU A 168 9.34 8.70 -25.60
C GLU A 168 9.13 8.38 -24.12
N SER A 169 8.08 8.94 -23.53
CA SER A 169 7.70 8.67 -22.13
C SER A 169 6.92 7.36 -21.95
N CYS A 170 6.42 6.77 -23.04
CA CYS A 170 5.67 5.52 -23.03
C CYS A 170 5.67 4.86 -24.41
N ILE A 171 5.36 3.56 -24.45
CA ILE A 171 5.27 2.76 -25.68
C ILE A 171 3.79 2.57 -26.08
N ARG A 172 3.44 2.87 -27.33
CA ARG A 172 2.10 2.61 -27.89
C ARG A 172 2.00 1.20 -28.47
N GLU A 173 0.81 0.60 -28.40
CA GLU A 173 0.52 -0.67 -29.08
C GLU A 173 0.72 -0.52 -30.60
N GLY A 174 1.53 -1.40 -31.20
CA GLY A 174 1.77 -1.44 -32.65
C GLY A 174 3.14 -0.94 -33.11
N ASN A 175 3.91 -0.26 -32.25
CA ASN A 175 5.32 -0.04 -32.51
C ASN A 175 6.08 -1.32 -32.12
N LEU A 176 6.64 -2.01 -33.11
CA LEU A 176 7.53 -3.17 -32.90
C LEU A 176 8.81 -2.69 -32.22
N VAL A 177 8.80 -2.59 -30.90
CA VAL A 177 9.99 -2.18 -30.16
C VAL A 177 10.95 -3.36 -30.15
N THR A 178 11.97 -3.32 -31.00
CA THR A 178 13.03 -4.32 -30.94
C THR A 178 13.84 -4.14 -29.67
N GLN A 179 14.36 -5.22 -29.10
CA GLN A 179 15.26 -5.19 -27.92
C GLN A 179 16.43 -4.20 -28.04
N LYS A 180 16.77 -3.78 -29.27
CA LYS A 180 17.77 -2.75 -29.61
C LYS A 180 17.33 -1.31 -29.33
N ASP A 181 16.03 -0.98 -29.32
CA ASP A 181 15.54 0.37 -28.99
C ASP A 181 15.54 0.61 -27.47
N PHE A 182 15.55 -0.48 -26.68
CA PHE A 182 15.63 -0.41 -25.23
C PHE A 182 17.04 -0.06 -24.72
N SER A 183 18.13 -0.32 -25.45
CA SER A 183 19.49 -0.04 -24.95
C SER A 183 19.89 1.44 -24.99
N GLY A 184 19.13 2.30 -25.70
CA GLY A 184 19.39 3.75 -25.78
C GLY A 184 18.61 4.59 -24.77
N LEU A 185 17.60 4.02 -24.10
CA LEU A 185 16.72 4.74 -23.17
C LEU A 185 17.19 4.53 -21.72
N THR A 186 17.71 5.58 -21.09
CA THR A 186 18.24 5.58 -19.72
C THR A 186 17.17 5.57 -18.63
N ASN A 187 15.88 5.66 -18.97
CA ASN A 187 14.79 5.71 -17.99
C ASN A 187 14.35 4.29 -17.58
N PRO A 188 14.40 3.92 -16.28
CA PRO A 188 13.93 2.63 -15.81
C PRO A 188 12.40 2.48 -15.85
N ASP A 189 11.63 3.58 -15.93
CA ASP A 189 10.17 3.57 -15.84
C ASP A 189 9.49 3.80 -17.20
N ILE A 190 9.74 2.90 -18.16
CA ILE A 190 9.03 2.90 -19.44
C ILE A 190 7.70 2.17 -19.26
N VAL A 191 6.60 2.87 -19.50
CA VAL A 191 5.23 2.34 -19.35
C VAL A 191 4.52 2.21 -20.68
N LYS A 192 3.49 1.38 -20.74
CA LYS A 192 2.54 1.36 -21.86
C LYS A 192 1.70 2.64 -21.87
N CYS A 193 1.56 3.27 -23.04
CA CYS A 193 0.82 4.51 -23.17
C CYS A 193 -0.66 4.31 -22.82
N THR A 194 -1.15 5.12 -21.89
CA THR A 194 -2.53 5.16 -21.44
C THR A 194 -2.90 6.61 -21.13
N ASN A 195 -4.20 6.91 -21.00
CA ASN A 195 -4.64 8.27 -20.66
C ASN A 195 -4.21 8.69 -19.23
N HIS A 196 -3.99 7.75 -18.32
CA HIS A 196 -3.61 8.02 -16.92
C HIS A 196 -2.09 8.04 -16.69
N MET A 197 -1.31 7.43 -17.59
CA MET A 197 0.17 7.38 -17.57
C MET A 197 0.79 6.75 -16.31
N CYS A 198 0.00 5.98 -15.56
CA CYS A 198 0.47 5.32 -14.33
C CYS A 198 1.18 3.98 -14.61
N PRO A 199 2.33 3.72 -13.96
CA PRO A 199 2.97 2.40 -13.99
C PRO A 199 2.07 1.28 -13.47
N LEU A 200 1.19 1.57 -12.52
CA LEU A 200 0.31 0.60 -11.89
C LEU A 200 -1.14 1.04 -11.96
N ARG A 201 -2.03 0.05 -12.07
CA ARG A 201 -3.47 0.24 -11.92
C ARG A 201 -4.01 -0.77 -10.92
N VAL A 202 -4.73 -0.28 -9.91
CA VAL A 202 -5.52 -1.12 -9.01
C VAL A 202 -6.98 -1.06 -9.46
N HIS A 203 -7.55 -2.21 -9.78
CA HIS A 203 -8.94 -2.35 -10.21
C HIS A 203 -9.75 -3.02 -9.11
N TRP A 204 -10.80 -2.34 -8.66
CA TRP A 204 -11.75 -2.83 -7.68
C TRP A 204 -13.09 -3.10 -8.37
N HIS A 205 -13.46 -4.37 -8.48
CA HIS A 205 -14.68 -4.79 -9.16
C HIS A 205 -15.62 -5.50 -8.20
N LEU A 206 -16.84 -4.98 -8.03
CA LEU A 206 -17.90 -5.71 -7.33
C LEU A 206 -18.51 -6.77 -8.25
N LYS A 207 -18.23 -8.05 -7.98
CA LYS A 207 -18.72 -9.20 -8.78
C LYS A 207 -20.17 -9.54 -8.48
N ASN A 208 -20.47 -9.72 -7.20
CA ASN A 208 -21.76 -10.21 -6.75
C ASN A 208 -22.09 -9.68 -5.34
N ASN A 209 -23.39 -9.57 -5.09
CA ASN A 209 -23.97 -9.20 -3.81
C ASN A 209 -24.82 -10.37 -3.30
N TYR A 210 -24.31 -11.16 -2.35
CA TYR A 210 -25.04 -12.25 -1.70
C TYR A 210 -25.81 -11.74 -0.48
N GLN A 211 -26.57 -12.60 0.20
CA GLN A 211 -27.38 -12.17 1.35
C GLN A 211 -26.50 -11.67 2.51
N ASP A 212 -25.47 -12.44 2.84
CA ASP A 212 -24.57 -12.33 3.98
C ASP A 212 -23.24 -11.63 3.65
N HIS A 213 -22.77 -11.69 2.40
CA HIS A 213 -21.49 -11.10 2.02
C HIS A 213 -21.48 -10.51 0.61
N TRP A 214 -20.48 -9.69 0.32
CA TRP A 214 -20.16 -9.18 -1.01
C TRP A 214 -18.90 -9.84 -1.54
N ARG A 215 -18.90 -10.15 -2.83
CA ARG A 215 -17.70 -10.64 -3.51
C ARG A 215 -17.11 -9.53 -4.36
N VAL A 216 -15.92 -9.12 -3.97
CA VAL A 216 -15.10 -8.15 -4.69
C VAL A 216 -13.97 -8.88 -5.38
N LYS A 217 -13.58 -8.41 -6.57
CA LYS A 217 -12.36 -8.81 -7.25
C LYS A 217 -11.39 -7.64 -7.24
N LEU A 218 -10.25 -7.86 -6.62
CA LEU A 218 -9.12 -6.94 -6.62
C LEU A 218 -8.12 -7.41 -7.67
N THR A 219 -7.79 -6.55 -8.63
CA THR A 219 -6.78 -6.82 -9.67
C THR A 219 -5.77 -5.71 -9.69
N ILE A 220 -4.48 -6.04 -9.59
CA ILE A 220 -3.38 -5.09 -9.73
C ILE A 220 -2.71 -5.38 -11.08
N SER A 221 -2.58 -4.36 -11.93
CA SER A 221 -1.97 -4.46 -13.25
C SER A 221 -0.73 -3.60 -13.35
N ASN A 222 0.36 -4.16 -13.87
CA ASN A 222 1.63 -3.49 -14.11
C ASN A 222 1.77 -3.14 -15.59
N TYR A 223 1.91 -1.84 -15.86
CA TYR A 223 2.09 -1.24 -17.18
C TYR A 223 3.55 -0.95 -17.50
N ASN A 224 4.46 -1.14 -16.54
CA ASN A 224 5.89 -0.92 -16.73
C ASN A 224 6.51 -2.10 -17.47
N TYR A 225 7.36 -1.84 -18.48
CA TYR A 225 8.02 -2.87 -19.29
C TYR A 225 9.34 -3.39 -18.70
N ARG A 226 9.93 -2.69 -17.75
CA ARG A 226 11.28 -2.98 -17.21
C ARG A 226 11.31 -3.29 -15.72
N ARG A 227 10.20 -3.05 -15.03
CA ARG A 227 10.14 -3.11 -13.57
C ARG A 227 9.14 -4.17 -13.11
N ASN A 228 9.66 -5.15 -12.39
CA ASN A 228 8.87 -6.06 -11.57
C ASN A 228 8.72 -5.47 -10.17
N TYR A 229 7.65 -5.86 -9.47
CA TYR A 229 7.45 -5.54 -8.06
C TYR A 229 7.45 -6.84 -7.26
N SER A 230 8.59 -7.17 -6.66
CA SER A 230 8.72 -8.28 -5.71
C SER A 230 8.20 -7.85 -4.33
N ASP A 231 7.69 -8.81 -3.57
CA ASP A 231 7.12 -8.62 -2.22
C ASP A 231 6.13 -7.46 -2.13
N TRP A 232 5.34 -7.32 -3.20
CA TRP A 232 4.37 -6.25 -3.31
C TRP A 232 3.28 -6.39 -2.24
N ASN A 233 2.80 -5.24 -1.79
CA ASN A 233 1.66 -5.16 -0.89
C ASN A 233 0.71 -4.04 -1.32
N VAL A 234 -0.57 -4.23 -1.01
CA VAL A 234 -1.60 -3.24 -1.21
C VAL A 234 -2.39 -3.06 0.07
N LEU A 235 -2.53 -1.82 0.50
CA LEU A 235 -3.29 -1.44 1.67
C LEU A 235 -4.58 -0.76 1.21
N VAL A 236 -5.71 -1.23 1.73
CA VAL A 236 -7.03 -0.78 1.33
C VAL A 236 -7.80 -0.32 2.55
N GLN A 237 -8.24 0.94 2.53
CA GLN A 237 -9.14 1.50 3.52
C GLN A 237 -10.58 1.35 3.02
N HIS A 238 -11.40 0.59 3.75
CA HIS A 238 -12.79 0.32 3.34
C HIS A 238 -13.67 -0.01 4.57
N PRO A 239 -14.89 0.58 4.69
CA PRO A 239 -15.77 0.36 5.85
C PRO A 239 -16.17 -1.12 6.06
N GLY A 240 -16.30 -1.87 4.96
CA GLY A 240 -16.59 -3.30 4.98
C GLY A 240 -15.54 -4.21 5.63
N PHE A 241 -14.37 -3.71 6.01
CA PHE A 241 -13.38 -4.47 6.80
C PHE A 241 -13.65 -4.42 8.31
N SER A 242 -14.73 -3.76 8.75
CA SER A 242 -15.23 -3.81 10.13
C SER A 242 -15.78 -5.18 10.54
N GLN A 243 -16.05 -6.06 9.57
CA GLN A 243 -16.48 -7.44 9.79
C GLN A 243 -15.42 -8.41 9.27
N SER A 244 -15.68 -9.72 9.41
CA SER A 244 -14.76 -10.72 8.89
C SER A 244 -14.64 -10.59 7.36
N ALA A 245 -13.40 -10.63 6.87
CA ALA A 245 -13.10 -10.62 5.45
C ALA A 245 -12.32 -11.88 5.08
N THR A 246 -12.77 -12.57 4.05
CA THR A 246 -12.07 -13.76 3.52
C THR A 246 -11.40 -13.42 2.20
N THR A 247 -10.09 -13.58 2.15
CA THR A 247 -9.28 -13.30 0.96
C THR A 247 -8.86 -14.60 0.30
N TYR A 248 -8.96 -14.67 -1.03
CA TYR A 248 -8.47 -15.81 -1.80
C TYR A 248 -7.20 -15.45 -2.56
N SER A 249 -6.25 -16.37 -2.68
CA SER A 249 -5.02 -16.22 -3.49
C SER A 249 -4.03 -15.12 -3.05
N PHE A 250 -4.36 -14.31 -2.04
CA PHE A 250 -3.46 -13.37 -1.36
C PHE A 250 -3.48 -13.65 0.14
N ASN A 251 -2.40 -13.30 0.82
CA ASN A 251 -2.42 -13.14 2.27
C ASN A 251 -3.08 -11.81 2.64
N SER A 252 -3.68 -11.74 3.83
CA SER A 252 -4.28 -10.51 4.32
C SER A 252 -4.25 -10.41 5.85
N THR A 253 -4.16 -9.18 6.35
CA THR A 253 -4.37 -8.87 7.76
C THR A 253 -5.07 -7.53 7.93
N LEU A 254 -5.75 -7.35 9.05
CA LEU A 254 -6.32 -6.06 9.45
C LEU A 254 -5.28 -5.28 10.27
N LEU A 255 -5.16 -3.99 9.98
CA LEU A 255 -4.25 -3.09 10.68
C LEU A 255 -5.05 -2.17 11.61
N PRO A 256 -4.61 -1.98 12.87
CA PRO A 256 -5.26 -1.04 13.77
C PRO A 256 -5.08 0.39 13.24
N ALA A 257 -6.19 1.03 12.88
CA ALA A 257 -6.19 2.39 12.35
C ALA A 257 -6.54 3.40 13.45
N VAL A 258 -5.52 4.00 14.08
CA VAL A 258 -5.74 5.00 15.14
C VAL A 258 -6.27 6.30 14.51
N GLY A 259 -7.48 6.72 14.90
CA GLY A 259 -8.09 7.97 14.45
C GLY A 259 -8.71 7.92 13.04
N ILE A 260 -8.82 6.75 12.43
CA ILE A 260 -9.52 6.52 11.17
C ILE A 260 -10.82 5.78 11.48
N THR A 261 -11.95 6.22 10.89
CA THR A 261 -13.25 5.60 11.13
C THR A 261 -13.44 4.29 10.38
N ASP A 262 -12.79 4.14 9.23
CA ASP A 262 -12.85 2.94 8.41
C ASP A 262 -11.66 2.04 8.71
N GLU A 263 -11.93 0.74 8.78
CA GLU A 263 -10.90 -0.27 8.93
C GLU A 263 -9.97 -0.35 7.71
N VAL A 264 -8.75 -0.81 7.97
CA VAL A 264 -7.68 -0.90 6.98
C VAL A 264 -7.21 -2.34 6.87
N ALA A 265 -7.25 -2.89 5.66
CA ALA A 265 -6.73 -4.22 5.36
C ALA A 265 -5.46 -4.11 4.53
N LEU A 266 -4.45 -4.90 4.89
CA LEU A 266 -3.21 -5.08 4.14
C LEU A 266 -3.27 -6.43 3.42
N PHE A 267 -2.92 -6.44 2.14
CA PHE A 267 -2.85 -7.63 1.29
C PHE A 267 -1.48 -7.75 0.65
N TRP A 268 -0.99 -8.99 0.49
CA TRP A 268 0.28 -9.29 -0.19
C TRP A 268 0.25 -10.67 -0.84
N GLY A 269 1.25 -10.94 -1.67
CA GLY A 269 1.40 -12.21 -2.36
C GLY A 269 1.61 -13.41 -1.42
N LEU A 270 1.30 -14.59 -1.92
CA LEU A 270 1.70 -15.88 -1.39
C LEU A 270 3.08 -16.23 -1.94
N ASP A 271 3.96 -16.67 -1.05
CA ASP A 271 5.31 -17.11 -1.40
C ASP A 271 5.27 -18.19 -2.48
N PHE A 272 6.19 -18.09 -3.44
CA PHE A 272 6.33 -19.02 -4.58
C PHE A 272 5.11 -19.11 -5.51
N TYR A 273 4.10 -18.25 -5.36
CA TYR A 273 2.93 -18.21 -6.23
C TYR A 273 2.76 -16.86 -6.92
N ASN A 274 2.61 -15.79 -6.14
CA ASN A 274 2.40 -14.44 -6.65
C ASN A 274 3.09 -13.40 -5.78
N SER A 275 4.25 -13.75 -5.20
CA SER A 275 5.17 -12.83 -4.52
C SER A 275 5.74 -11.76 -5.47
N GLU A 276 5.72 -11.99 -6.78
CA GLU A 276 6.15 -11.03 -7.78
C GLU A 276 5.01 -10.59 -8.71
N LEU A 277 4.85 -9.27 -8.85
CA LEU A 277 4.05 -8.65 -9.90
C LEU A 277 4.97 -8.32 -11.07
N LEU A 278 4.92 -9.19 -12.09
CA LEU A 278 5.75 -9.09 -13.28
C LEU A 278 5.43 -7.81 -14.08
N ASN A 279 6.39 -7.38 -14.88
CA ASN A 279 6.29 -6.32 -15.87
C ASN A 279 5.27 -6.65 -16.98
N ALA A 280 4.89 -5.62 -17.74
CA ALA A 280 4.19 -5.78 -19.00
C ALA A 280 5.12 -6.36 -20.08
N ASP A 281 4.54 -7.18 -20.97
CA ASP A 281 5.16 -7.64 -22.20
C ASP A 281 4.42 -7.08 -23.43
N GLU A 282 4.85 -7.46 -24.63
CA GLU A 282 4.24 -6.99 -25.89
C GLU A 282 2.76 -7.40 -26.04
N LYS A 283 2.35 -8.49 -25.40
CA LYS A 283 1.03 -9.13 -25.57
C LYS A 283 0.07 -8.81 -24.43
N GLN A 284 0.56 -8.73 -23.21
CA GLN A 284 -0.24 -8.61 -22.00
C GLN A 284 0.46 -7.81 -20.91
N LEU A 285 -0.35 -7.30 -19.99
CA LEU A 285 0.13 -6.68 -18.77
C LEU A 285 0.43 -7.75 -17.74
N GLY A 286 1.49 -7.58 -16.95
CA GLY A 286 1.64 -8.34 -15.72
C GLY A 286 0.49 -8.00 -14.77
N SER A 287 -0.10 -9.01 -14.13
CA SER A 287 -1.20 -8.77 -13.21
C SER A 287 -1.32 -9.84 -12.14
N VAL A 288 -1.77 -9.41 -10.96
CA VAL A 288 -2.16 -10.29 -9.86
C VAL A 288 -3.62 -10.01 -9.51
N THR A 289 -4.34 -11.04 -9.07
CA THR A 289 -5.79 -10.94 -8.80
C THR A 289 -6.19 -11.79 -7.62
N SER A 290 -7.13 -11.28 -6.83
CA SER A 290 -7.75 -11.96 -5.70
C SER A 290 -9.25 -11.69 -5.67
N ASP A 291 -10.01 -12.68 -5.21
CA ASP A 291 -11.40 -12.47 -4.77
C ASP A 291 -11.39 -12.22 -3.25
N ILE A 292 -12.16 -11.23 -2.80
CA ILE A 292 -12.35 -10.86 -1.39
C ILE A 292 -13.83 -10.97 -1.06
N LEU A 293 -14.17 -11.68 0.01
CA LEU A 293 -15.51 -11.70 0.58
C LEU A 293 -15.57 -10.72 1.74
N LEU A 294 -16.44 -9.73 1.62
CA LEU A 294 -16.72 -8.76 2.67
C LEU A 294 -18.05 -9.13 3.32
N GLU A 295 -18.02 -9.56 4.57
CA GLU A 295 -19.24 -9.84 5.32
C GLU A 295 -20.06 -8.56 5.51
N LYS A 296 -21.38 -8.68 5.43
CA LYS A 296 -22.29 -7.57 5.64
C LYS A 296 -22.73 -7.50 7.08
N ASP A 297 -22.45 -6.37 7.69
CA ASP A 297 -23.14 -5.99 8.90
C ASP A 297 -24.42 -5.21 8.57
N SER A 298 -25.55 -5.73 9.04
CA SER A 298 -26.87 -5.12 8.90
C SER A 298 -26.96 -3.67 9.39
N LYS A 299 -26.07 -3.22 10.29
CA LYS A 299 -26.07 -1.85 10.82
C LYS A 299 -25.31 -0.85 9.96
N THR A 300 -24.23 -1.29 9.32
CA THR A 300 -23.31 -0.42 8.55
C THR A 300 -23.46 -0.56 7.05
N PHE A 301 -23.97 -1.70 6.57
CA PHE A 301 -24.15 -1.99 5.16
C PHE A 301 -25.15 -1.05 4.48
N THR A 302 -24.75 -0.48 3.34
CA THR A 302 -25.65 0.31 2.49
C THR A 302 -25.26 0.22 1.01
N LEU A 303 -26.23 0.46 0.14
CA LEU A 303 -26.02 0.64 -1.30
C LEU A 303 -25.84 2.12 -1.67
N SER A 304 -25.98 3.02 -0.71
CA SER A 304 -25.88 4.47 -0.94
C SER A 304 -24.44 4.95 -0.92
N ASN A 305 -24.20 6.11 -1.55
CA ASN A 305 -22.95 6.89 -1.43
C ASN A 305 -21.66 6.08 -1.70
N GLY A 306 -21.74 5.11 -2.62
CA GLY A 306 -20.58 4.33 -3.04
C GLY A 306 -19.94 3.52 -1.90
N TRP A 307 -20.69 3.11 -0.88
CA TRP A 307 -20.18 2.32 0.26
C TRP A 307 -19.39 1.07 -0.16
N ALA A 308 -19.75 0.50 -1.31
CA ALA A 308 -19.10 -0.58 -2.03
C ALA A 308 -17.60 -0.43 -2.33
N PHE A 309 -17.12 0.81 -2.34
CA PHE A 309 -15.86 1.19 -2.95
C PHE A 309 -14.89 1.68 -1.88
N PRO A 310 -13.58 1.40 -2.06
CA PRO A 310 -12.57 1.78 -1.08
C PRO A 310 -12.47 3.29 -1.00
N ARG A 311 -12.13 3.80 0.19
CA ARG A 311 -11.89 5.22 0.41
C ARG A 311 -10.50 5.64 -0.04
N ARG A 312 -9.51 4.78 0.22
CA ARG A 312 -8.11 4.95 -0.17
C ARG A 312 -7.47 3.61 -0.46
N ILE A 313 -6.49 3.64 -1.36
CA ILE A 313 -5.65 2.50 -1.69
C ILE A 313 -4.19 2.99 -1.72
N TYR A 314 -3.30 2.22 -1.10
CA TYR A 314 -1.87 2.42 -1.18
C TYR A 314 -1.22 1.17 -1.77
N PHE A 315 -0.25 1.34 -2.65
CA PHE A 315 0.55 0.25 -3.19
C PHE A 315 2.00 0.44 -2.75
N ASN A 316 2.60 -0.54 -2.08
CA ASN A 316 3.94 -0.46 -1.50
C ASN A 316 4.16 0.83 -0.67
N GLY A 317 3.14 1.27 0.05
CA GLY A 317 3.17 2.49 0.87
C GLY A 317 2.92 3.80 0.10
N GLU A 318 2.84 3.78 -1.22
CA GLU A 318 2.53 4.98 -2.02
C GLU A 318 1.03 5.11 -2.30
N ASN A 319 0.50 6.33 -2.15
CA ASN A 319 -0.93 6.59 -2.33
C ASN A 319 -1.33 6.50 -3.81
N CYS A 320 -2.38 5.74 -4.11
CA CYS A 320 -2.94 5.67 -5.46
C CYS A 320 -3.96 6.78 -5.68
N GLU A 321 -3.97 7.33 -6.90
CA GLU A 321 -4.97 8.33 -7.29
C GLU A 321 -6.35 7.67 -7.42
N MET A 322 -7.30 8.13 -6.61
CA MET A 322 -8.67 7.64 -6.59
C MET A 322 -9.54 8.46 -7.56
N PRO A 323 -10.50 7.84 -8.26
CA PRO A 323 -11.54 8.61 -8.94
C PRO A 323 -12.36 9.43 -7.94
N LEU A 324 -12.98 10.51 -8.39
CA LEU A 324 -13.84 11.31 -7.53
C LEU A 324 -15.11 10.52 -7.14
N PRO A 325 -15.65 10.69 -5.91
CA PRO A 325 -16.81 9.90 -5.45
C PRO A 325 -18.09 10.09 -6.28
N ASP A 326 -18.26 11.24 -6.93
CA ASP A 326 -19.41 11.57 -7.77
C ASP A 326 -19.47 10.76 -9.08
N ILE A 327 -18.31 10.27 -9.54
CA ILE A 327 -18.18 9.43 -10.75
C ILE A 327 -18.07 7.93 -10.41
N PHE A 328 -18.30 7.53 -9.16
CA PHE A 328 -18.31 6.11 -8.79
C PHE A 328 -19.42 5.36 -9.54
N PRO A 329 -19.21 4.08 -9.89
CA PRO A 329 -20.23 3.30 -10.57
C PRO A 329 -21.51 3.25 -9.72
N MET A 330 -22.63 3.63 -10.32
CA MET A 330 -23.91 3.64 -9.62
C MET A 330 -24.27 2.24 -9.09
N LEU A 331 -24.58 2.20 -7.79
CA LEU A 331 -25.20 1.06 -7.13
C LEU A 331 -26.72 1.18 -7.27
N PRO A 332 -27.49 0.08 -7.17
CA PRO A 332 -28.94 0.11 -7.29
C PRO A 332 -29.55 0.92 -6.13
N ASN A 333 -29.83 2.20 -6.41
CA ASN A 333 -30.62 3.07 -5.54
C ASN A 333 -32.11 2.87 -5.87
N GLY A 334 -32.66 1.76 -5.39
CA GLY A 334 -34.08 1.51 -5.50
C GLY A 334 -34.46 0.08 -5.17
N SER A 335 -35.35 -0.07 -4.18
CA SER A 335 -36.20 -1.25 -4.14
C SER A 335 -37.00 -1.28 -5.44
N SER A 336 -36.96 -2.39 -6.18
CA SER A 336 -38.10 -2.73 -7.04
C SER A 336 -39.28 -2.93 -6.10
N CYS A 337 -39.99 -1.85 -5.78
CA CYS A 337 -41.34 -1.96 -5.28
C CYS A 337 -42.14 -2.46 -6.47
N ARG A 338 -42.11 -3.78 -6.70
CA ARG A 338 -43.21 -4.45 -7.37
C ARG A 338 -44.42 -4.10 -6.52
N LYS A 339 -45.13 -3.03 -6.90
CA LYS A 339 -46.48 -2.77 -6.41
C LYS A 339 -47.18 -4.12 -6.56
N PRO A 340 -47.69 -4.74 -5.47
CA PRO A 340 -48.43 -5.96 -5.61
C PRO A 340 -49.50 -5.70 -6.66
N SER A 341 -49.46 -6.46 -7.75
CA SER A 341 -50.40 -6.30 -8.83
C SER A 341 -51.80 -6.41 -8.22
N HIS A 342 -52.52 -5.28 -8.16
CA HIS A 342 -53.89 -5.22 -7.65
C HIS A 342 -54.79 -6.27 -8.33
N ARG A 343 -54.41 -6.77 -9.51
CA ARG A 343 -55.11 -7.83 -10.23
C ARG A 343 -55.16 -9.15 -9.45
N HIS A 344 -54.15 -9.49 -8.65
CA HIS A 344 -54.19 -10.73 -7.85
C HIS A 344 -55.18 -10.61 -6.67
N PHE A 345 -55.22 -9.48 -5.98
CA PHE A 345 -56.20 -9.25 -4.90
C PHE A 345 -57.64 -9.18 -5.43
N VAL A 346 -57.87 -8.55 -6.60
CA VAL A 346 -59.19 -8.49 -7.22
C VAL A 346 -59.66 -9.89 -7.66
N LEU A 347 -58.78 -10.71 -8.22
CA LEU A 347 -59.14 -12.08 -8.62
C LEU A 347 -59.46 -12.97 -7.40
N SER A 348 -58.65 -12.89 -6.33
CA SER A 348 -58.91 -13.64 -5.09
C SER A 348 -60.21 -13.18 -4.41
N PHE A 349 -60.54 -11.89 -4.45
CA PHE A 349 -61.79 -11.35 -3.91
C PHE A 349 -63.01 -11.77 -4.74
N LEU A 350 -62.91 -11.77 -6.07
CA LEU A 350 -63.97 -12.26 -6.95
C LEU A 350 -64.21 -13.76 -6.79
N ILE A 351 -63.15 -14.57 -6.65
CA ILE A 351 -63.26 -16.01 -6.36
C ILE A 351 -63.96 -16.22 -5.01
N TYR A 352 -63.56 -15.49 -3.97
CA TYR A 352 -64.21 -15.55 -2.66
C TYR A 352 -65.71 -15.21 -2.73
N LEU A 353 -66.09 -14.15 -3.44
CA LEU A 353 -67.49 -13.78 -3.63
C LEU A 353 -68.27 -14.86 -4.39
N PHE A 354 -67.68 -15.44 -5.44
CA PHE A 354 -68.31 -16.50 -6.23
C PHE A 354 -68.58 -17.76 -5.39
N PHE A 355 -67.61 -18.18 -4.57
CA PHE A 355 -67.80 -19.28 -3.61
C PHE A 355 -68.87 -18.95 -2.57
N LYS A 356 -68.90 -17.72 -2.06
CA LYS A 356 -69.90 -17.30 -1.08
C LYS A 356 -71.32 -17.31 -1.65
N THR A 357 -71.50 -16.91 -2.91
CA THR A 357 -72.81 -17.00 -3.58
C THR A 357 -73.23 -18.43 -3.88
N LEU A 358 -72.29 -19.32 -4.21
CA LEU A 358 -72.59 -20.74 -4.45
C LEU A 358 -73.05 -21.48 -3.19
N VAL A 359 -72.48 -21.13 -2.02
CA VAL A 359 -72.86 -21.71 -0.72
C VAL A 359 -74.23 -21.26 -0.23
N VAL A 360 -74.78 -20.16 -0.77
CA VAL A 360 -76.13 -19.65 -0.42
C VAL A 360 -77.22 -20.21 -1.36
N LEU A 361 -76.83 -20.84 -2.47
CA LEU A 361 -77.72 -21.41 -3.49
C LEU A 361 -77.90 -22.93 -3.40
N PHE A 362 -77.25 -23.56 -2.41
CA PHE A 362 -77.51 -24.93 -1.95
C PHE A 362 -78.00 -24.87 -0.51
#